data_AF-A0A1G4J9W7-F1
#
_entry.id   AF-A0A1G4J9W7-F1
#
_cell.length_a   1.000
_cell.length_b   1.000
_cell.length_c   1.000
_cell.angle_alpha   90.00
_cell.angle_beta   90.00
_cell.angle_gamma   90.00
#
_symmetry.space_group_name_H-M   'P 1'
#
loop_
_entity.id
_entity.type
_entity.pdbx_description
1 polymer ?
#
loop_
_entity_poly.entity_id
_entity_poly.type
_entity_poly.pdbx_seq_one_letter_code
_entity_poly.pdbx_strand_id
1 'polypeptide(L)'
;MTVGKQPLKRVIVVPGDFGGRIKTLSVPHPSNTSNKAPLELFIHGNELFHLEKQAFSRGCSLHKARDAESNKYNYTNDGSPLKSTFVVNTQDRTDALVLETGTFEFSTKFDLAFSLCGALLPDSRAAKETEYVPHANDYENVTLINRFLTPRDFQDALAETQGAHWSFFPLSMLEAALQRICEHVEEAGDVYYKLSPVKVTQWLVDKVKRIVANFPASLPIPKTLPEDILDKAKVYFACNLLVSLVPRAAYHLLIQYDGPDLDVSEAFRAYKQHMEVVVAQQKEQQILINAAMNVGLSNRSTEGKKPLKVRKVTAVKKVVVKKGAIDGFFKKKK
;
A
#
# COMPACT_ATOMS: atom_id res chain seq x y z
N MET A 1 -14.85 -34.67 -26.70
CA MET A 1 -13.84 -33.80 -26.08
C MET A 1 -13.22 -34.55 -24.92
N THR A 2 -12.00 -35.03 -25.08
CA THR A 2 -11.27 -35.76 -24.04
C THR A 2 -10.82 -34.76 -22.98
N VAL A 3 -11.41 -34.85 -21.79
CA VAL A 3 -10.95 -34.16 -20.57
C VAL A 3 -9.69 -34.89 -20.07
N GLY A 4 -8.63 -34.89 -20.88
CA GLY A 4 -7.30 -35.21 -20.41
C GLY A 4 -6.76 -33.99 -19.67
N LYS A 5 -5.96 -34.20 -18.62
CA LYS A 5 -5.19 -33.14 -17.94
C LYS A 5 -4.26 -32.48 -18.97
N GLN A 6 -4.77 -31.51 -19.72
CA GLN A 6 -3.98 -30.69 -20.61
C GLN A 6 -3.02 -29.85 -19.76
N PRO A 7 -1.79 -29.57 -20.25
CA PRO A 7 -0.92 -28.62 -19.59
C PRO A 7 -1.65 -27.29 -19.43
N LEU A 8 -1.43 -26.62 -18.29
CA LEU A 8 -2.09 -25.36 -17.97
C LEU A 8 -1.74 -24.31 -19.03
N LYS A 9 -2.71 -23.96 -19.87
CA LYS A 9 -2.54 -22.97 -20.94
C LYS A 9 -2.78 -21.57 -20.36
N ARG A 10 -1.82 -20.67 -20.57
CA ARG A 10 -1.85 -19.27 -20.08
C ARG A 10 -2.05 -18.33 -21.26
N VAL A 11 -2.82 -17.26 -21.05
CA VAL A 11 -2.87 -16.11 -21.97
C VAL A 11 -2.00 -15.04 -21.36
N ILE A 12 -0.96 -14.62 -22.09
CA ILE A 12 0.00 -13.63 -21.62
C ILE A 12 0.08 -12.53 -22.67
N VAL A 13 -0.17 -11.29 -22.25
CA VAL A 13 0.07 -10.09 -23.05
C VAL A 13 1.52 -9.67 -22.81
N VAL A 14 2.31 -9.66 -23.88
CA VAL A 14 3.75 -9.36 -23.90
C VAL A 14 4.05 -8.13 -24.76
N PRO A 15 5.27 -7.55 -24.70
CA PRO A 15 5.67 -6.48 -25.61
C PRO A 15 5.52 -6.89 -27.08
N GLY A 16 5.17 -5.94 -27.95
CA GLY A 16 4.82 -6.24 -29.36
C GLY A 16 5.99 -6.78 -30.20
N ASP A 17 7.23 -6.55 -29.78
CA ASP A 17 8.46 -7.05 -30.38
C ASP A 17 8.90 -8.41 -29.81
N PHE A 18 8.12 -9.01 -28.90
CA PHE A 18 8.43 -10.29 -28.30
C PHE A 18 8.11 -11.46 -29.25
N GLY A 19 9.14 -12.17 -29.70
CA GLY A 19 9.02 -13.28 -30.67
C GLY A 19 9.47 -14.66 -30.17
N GLY A 20 9.64 -14.84 -28.85
CA GLY A 20 10.34 -16.00 -28.27
C GLY A 20 9.53 -16.84 -27.28
N ARG A 21 10.21 -17.77 -26.61
CA ARG A 21 9.68 -18.47 -25.43
C ARG A 21 9.96 -17.65 -24.18
N ILE A 22 8.95 -17.46 -23.34
CA ILE A 22 9.11 -16.80 -22.04
C ILE A 22 9.78 -17.78 -21.07
N LYS A 23 10.99 -17.45 -20.62
CA LYS A 23 11.61 -18.10 -19.46
C LYS A 23 11.35 -17.21 -18.24
N THR A 24 10.52 -17.69 -17.33
CA THR A 24 10.20 -16.95 -16.11
C THR A 24 11.25 -17.16 -15.02
N LEU A 25 11.49 -16.12 -14.24
CA LEU A 25 12.32 -16.07 -13.05
C LEU A 25 11.40 -15.75 -11.88
N SER A 26 11.44 -16.58 -10.84
CA SER A 26 10.67 -16.35 -9.62
C SER A 26 11.57 -15.82 -8.51
N VAL A 27 11.23 -14.65 -7.96
CA VAL A 27 11.97 -14.00 -6.85
C VAL A 27 11.00 -13.60 -5.73
N PRO A 28 11.45 -13.49 -4.47
CA PRO A 28 10.60 -13.04 -3.37
C PRO A 28 9.93 -11.68 -3.65
N HIS A 29 8.74 -11.49 -3.09
CA HIS A 29 8.01 -10.23 -3.22
C HIS A 29 8.76 -9.10 -2.49
N PRO A 30 9.03 -7.94 -3.13
CA PRO A 30 9.92 -6.91 -2.59
C PRO A 30 9.43 -6.27 -1.30
N SER A 31 8.13 -6.28 -1.03
CA SER A 31 7.55 -5.74 0.22
C SER A 31 7.69 -6.67 1.44
N ASN A 32 8.30 -7.86 1.28
CA ASN A 32 8.47 -8.87 2.34
C ASN A 32 7.17 -9.17 3.13
N THR A 33 6.02 -9.01 2.48
CA THR A 33 4.72 -9.25 3.10
C THR A 33 4.38 -10.72 3.01
N SER A 34 4.09 -11.37 4.14
CA SER A 34 4.00 -12.84 4.21
C SER A 34 2.88 -13.45 3.37
N ASN A 35 1.85 -12.68 3.03
CA ASN A 35 0.71 -13.13 2.24
C ASN A 35 0.86 -12.89 0.72
N LYS A 36 1.98 -12.31 0.27
CA LYS A 36 2.21 -12.05 -1.16
C LYS A 36 3.02 -13.17 -1.79
N ALA A 37 2.56 -13.62 -2.95
CA ALA A 37 3.28 -14.60 -3.75
C ALA A 37 4.61 -14.01 -4.29
N PRO A 38 5.62 -14.84 -4.54
CA PRO A 38 6.81 -14.45 -5.30
C PRO A 38 6.44 -13.78 -6.62
N LEU A 39 7.26 -12.82 -7.07
CA LEU A 39 7.09 -12.20 -8.38
C LEU A 39 7.46 -13.20 -9.47
N GLU A 40 6.69 -13.24 -10.56
CA GLU A 40 7.06 -13.91 -11.79
C GLU A 40 7.61 -12.88 -12.78
N LEU A 41 8.90 -12.94 -13.05
CA LEU A 41 9.61 -11.99 -13.91
C LEU A 41 10.09 -12.67 -15.19
N PHE A 42 10.32 -11.92 -16.25
CA PHE A 42 11.09 -12.40 -17.40
C PHE A 42 11.92 -11.27 -18.00
N ILE A 43 12.97 -11.66 -18.72
CA ILE A 43 13.89 -10.72 -19.35
C ILE A 43 13.64 -10.75 -20.86
N HIS A 44 13.54 -9.57 -21.46
CA HIS A 44 13.47 -9.39 -22.90
C HIS A 44 14.37 -8.22 -23.31
N GLY A 45 15.34 -8.50 -24.19
CA GLY A 45 16.43 -7.56 -24.47
C GLY A 45 17.22 -7.24 -23.20
N ASN A 46 17.30 -5.95 -22.84
CA ASN A 46 17.94 -5.46 -21.62
C ASN A 46 16.92 -4.96 -20.57
N GLU A 47 15.65 -5.34 -20.73
CA GLU A 47 14.56 -4.92 -19.85
C GLU A 47 14.01 -6.11 -19.05
N LEU A 48 13.56 -5.81 -17.83
CA LEU A 48 12.94 -6.76 -16.93
C LEU A 48 11.44 -6.48 -16.90
N PHE A 49 10.64 -7.53 -16.99
CA PHE A 49 9.19 -7.45 -17.00
C PHE A 49 8.61 -8.31 -15.88
N HIS A 50 7.56 -7.82 -15.22
CA HIS A 50 6.76 -8.52 -14.24
C HIS A 50 5.46 -9.02 -14.87
N LEU A 51 5.11 -10.28 -14.65
CA LEU A 51 3.87 -10.89 -15.09
C LEU A 51 2.78 -10.73 -14.02
N GLU A 52 1.85 -9.81 -14.28
CA GLU A 52 0.71 -9.56 -13.41
C GLU A 52 -0.52 -10.32 -13.87
N LYS A 53 -1.24 -10.94 -12.93
CA LYS A 53 -2.48 -11.65 -13.20
C LYS A 53 -3.68 -10.70 -13.08
N GLN A 54 -4.48 -10.63 -14.13
CA GLN A 54 -5.76 -9.93 -14.12
C GLN A 54 -6.91 -10.91 -14.35
N ALA A 55 -7.96 -10.79 -13.54
CA ALA A 55 -9.20 -11.52 -13.71
C ALA A 55 -10.27 -10.63 -14.34
N PHE A 56 -10.96 -11.11 -15.38
CA PHE A 56 -12.14 -10.44 -15.90
C PHE A 56 -13.25 -10.49 -14.84
N SER A 57 -13.62 -9.31 -14.31
CA SER A 57 -14.50 -9.07 -13.15
C SER A 57 -14.00 -9.69 -11.83
N ARG A 58 -13.90 -8.88 -10.77
CA ARG A 58 -13.68 -9.42 -9.41
C ARG A 58 -15.01 -10.01 -8.95
N GLY A 59 -15.07 -11.32 -8.70
CA GLY A 59 -16.20 -11.90 -7.99
C GLY A 59 -16.28 -11.22 -6.62
N CYS A 60 -17.39 -10.54 -6.33
CA CYS A 60 -17.57 -9.91 -5.03
C CYS A 60 -18.13 -10.97 -4.07
N SER A 61 -17.36 -11.35 -3.05
CA SER A 61 -17.80 -12.32 -2.02
C SER A 61 -19.10 -11.89 -1.32
N LEU A 62 -19.42 -10.59 -1.35
CA LEU A 62 -20.64 -10.00 -0.79
C LEU A 62 -21.94 -10.35 -1.54
N HIS A 63 -21.86 -10.94 -2.74
CA HIS A 63 -23.04 -11.18 -3.57
C HIS A 63 -23.39 -12.65 -3.82
N LYS A 64 -22.65 -13.63 -3.25
CA LYS A 64 -22.91 -15.07 -3.49
C LYS A 64 -24.38 -15.48 -3.29
N ALA A 65 -25.02 -15.03 -2.21
CA ALA A 65 -26.42 -15.32 -1.92
C ALA A 65 -27.36 -14.68 -2.96
N ARG A 66 -27.13 -13.40 -3.30
CA ARG A 66 -27.90 -12.65 -4.31
C ARG A 66 -27.68 -13.19 -5.74
N ASP A 67 -26.48 -13.65 -6.04
CA ASP A 67 -26.10 -14.21 -7.33
C ASP A 67 -26.74 -15.59 -7.54
N ALA A 68 -26.80 -16.40 -6.47
CA ALA A 68 -27.51 -17.68 -6.46
C ALA A 68 -29.02 -17.49 -6.64
N GLU A 69 -29.62 -16.48 -6.00
CA GLU A 69 -31.05 -16.16 -6.18
C GLU A 69 -31.37 -15.64 -7.59
N SER A 70 -30.44 -14.95 -8.24
CA SER A 70 -30.64 -14.39 -9.58
C SER A 70 -30.22 -15.31 -10.73
N ASN A 71 -29.61 -16.47 -10.45
CA ASN A 71 -29.01 -17.38 -11.43
C ASN A 71 -28.01 -16.72 -12.39
N LYS A 72 -27.44 -15.56 -12.02
CA LYS A 72 -26.55 -14.79 -12.90
C LYS A 72 -25.11 -15.30 -12.89
N TYR A 73 -24.66 -15.88 -11.79
CA TYR A 73 -23.30 -16.41 -11.64
C TYR A 73 -23.33 -17.81 -11.06
N ASN A 74 -22.59 -18.72 -11.70
CA ASN A 74 -22.30 -20.05 -11.19
C ASN A 74 -20.92 -20.02 -10.52
N TYR A 75 -20.73 -20.90 -9.53
CA TYR A 75 -19.49 -20.97 -8.76
C TYR A 75 -18.92 -22.38 -8.80
N THR A 76 -17.59 -22.49 -8.80
CA THR A 76 -16.86 -23.74 -8.67
C THR A 76 -16.91 -24.26 -7.22
N ASN A 77 -16.48 -25.50 -6.99
CA ASN A 77 -16.48 -26.12 -5.65
C ASN A 77 -15.58 -25.38 -4.64
N ASP A 78 -14.54 -24.69 -5.11
CA ASP A 78 -13.67 -23.81 -4.33
C ASP A 78 -14.28 -22.41 -4.09
N GLY A 79 -15.49 -22.18 -4.59
CA GLY A 79 -16.25 -20.94 -4.34
C GLY A 79 -15.82 -19.77 -5.21
N SER A 80 -15.07 -20.00 -6.28
CA SER A 80 -14.70 -19.02 -7.29
C SER A 80 -15.79 -18.92 -8.36
N PRO A 81 -16.06 -17.74 -8.96
CA PRO A 81 -17.01 -17.66 -10.07
C PRO A 81 -16.54 -18.53 -11.25
N LEU A 82 -17.43 -19.37 -11.78
CA LEU A 82 -17.18 -20.17 -12.96
C LEU A 82 -17.02 -19.23 -14.17
N LYS A 83 -15.81 -19.19 -14.73
CA LYS A 83 -15.47 -18.31 -15.84
C LYS A 83 -14.59 -19.04 -16.84
N SER A 84 -14.79 -18.74 -18.12
CA SER A 84 -13.96 -19.23 -19.20
C SER A 84 -13.45 -18.08 -20.06
N THR A 85 -12.30 -18.31 -20.70
CA THR A 85 -11.77 -17.43 -21.73
C THR A 85 -11.75 -18.18 -23.06
N PHE A 86 -12.38 -17.59 -24.08
CA PHE A 86 -12.34 -18.10 -25.45
C PHE A 86 -11.21 -17.41 -26.19
N VAL A 87 -10.21 -18.19 -26.59
CA VAL A 87 -9.14 -17.73 -27.47
C VAL A 87 -9.46 -18.23 -28.86
N VAL A 88 -9.68 -17.30 -29.79
CA VAL A 88 -10.10 -17.63 -31.16
C VAL A 88 -9.03 -17.14 -32.11
N ASN A 89 -8.48 -18.05 -32.90
CA ASN A 89 -7.68 -17.68 -34.05
C ASN A 89 -8.62 -17.09 -35.12
N THR A 90 -8.39 -15.84 -35.49
CA THR A 90 -9.27 -15.11 -36.43
C THR A 90 -9.13 -15.61 -37.87
N GLN A 91 -8.00 -16.22 -38.21
CA GLN A 91 -7.73 -16.79 -39.52
C GLN A 91 -8.27 -18.22 -39.66
N ASP A 92 -8.33 -18.98 -38.55
CA ASP A 92 -8.93 -20.31 -38.48
C ASP A 92 -9.72 -20.52 -37.19
N ARG A 93 -11.05 -20.43 -37.27
CA ARG A 93 -11.93 -20.57 -36.10
C ARG A 93 -12.04 -22.00 -35.58
N THR A 94 -11.60 -23.00 -36.33
CA THR A 94 -11.58 -24.39 -35.86
C THR A 94 -10.46 -24.63 -34.84
N ASP A 95 -9.45 -23.77 -34.85
CA ASP A 95 -8.37 -23.65 -33.86
C ASP A 95 -8.76 -22.72 -32.69
N ALA A 96 -9.99 -22.87 -32.18
CA ALA A 96 -10.45 -22.14 -31.01
C ALA A 96 -10.13 -22.94 -29.73
N LEU A 97 -9.70 -22.22 -28.70
CA LEU A 97 -9.39 -22.78 -27.38
C LEU A 97 -10.31 -22.20 -26.32
N VAL A 98 -10.90 -23.09 -25.51
CA VAL A 98 -11.62 -22.71 -24.30
C VAL A 98 -10.71 -22.95 -23.11
N LEU A 99 -10.43 -21.88 -22.36
CA LEU A 99 -9.72 -21.93 -21.08
C LEU A 99 -10.74 -21.92 -19.95
N GLU A 100 -10.57 -22.81 -18.98
CA GLU A 100 -11.41 -22.91 -17.77
C GLU A 100 -11.10 -21.82 -16.73
N THR A 101 -10.37 -20.78 -17.12
CA THR A 101 -10.01 -19.64 -16.28
C THR A 101 -10.39 -18.34 -16.98
N GLY A 102 -11.02 -17.42 -16.26
CA GLY A 102 -11.28 -16.05 -16.71
C GLY A 102 -10.14 -15.07 -16.43
N THR A 103 -8.92 -15.58 -16.30
CA THR A 103 -7.72 -14.81 -15.95
C THR A 103 -6.76 -14.76 -17.13
N PHE A 104 -6.16 -13.60 -17.35
CA PHE A 104 -5.03 -13.45 -18.25
C PHE A 104 -3.89 -12.77 -17.51
N GLU A 105 -2.69 -12.88 -18.06
CA GLU A 105 -1.51 -12.20 -17.55
C GLU A 105 -1.10 -11.09 -18.50
N PHE A 106 -0.52 -10.03 -17.95
CA PHE A 106 0.08 -8.97 -18.74
C PHE A 106 1.45 -8.61 -18.16
N SER A 107 2.36 -8.26 -19.04
CA SER A 107 3.71 -7.85 -18.66
C SER A 107 3.80 -6.35 -18.41
N THR A 108 4.36 -5.94 -17.28
CA THR A 108 4.73 -4.56 -16.98
C THR A 108 6.24 -4.42 -16.82
N LYS A 109 6.83 -3.30 -17.26
CA LYS A 109 8.27 -3.06 -17.01
C LYS A 109 8.52 -3.00 -15.51
N PHE A 110 9.53 -3.69 -15.04
CA PHE A 110 9.84 -3.83 -13.62
C PHE A 110 11.26 -3.35 -13.31
N ASP A 111 11.41 -2.70 -12.15
CA ASP A 111 12.69 -2.20 -11.67
C ASP A 111 13.28 -3.15 -10.62
N LEU A 112 14.35 -3.85 -10.98
CA LEU A 112 15.02 -4.84 -10.12
C LEU A 112 15.44 -4.27 -8.76
N ALA A 113 15.67 -2.95 -8.66
CA ALA A 113 16.04 -2.29 -7.40
C ALA A 113 14.98 -2.49 -6.30
N PHE A 114 13.69 -2.65 -6.63
CA PHE A 114 12.66 -3.00 -5.64
C PHE A 114 12.91 -4.38 -5.02
N SER A 115 13.17 -5.40 -5.85
CA SER A 115 13.48 -6.76 -5.37
C SER A 115 14.77 -6.79 -4.56
N LEU A 116 15.79 -6.01 -4.94
CA LEU A 116 17.01 -5.89 -4.14
C LEU A 116 16.76 -5.21 -2.79
N CYS A 117 15.95 -4.16 -2.73
CA CYS A 117 15.56 -3.56 -1.46
C CYS A 117 14.90 -4.59 -0.53
N GLY A 118 14.00 -5.42 -1.06
CA GLY A 118 13.39 -6.53 -0.33
C GLY A 118 14.40 -7.56 0.19
N ALA A 119 15.26 -8.04 -0.70
CA ALA A 119 16.27 -9.04 -0.38
C ALA A 119 17.28 -8.58 0.68
N LEU A 120 17.64 -7.29 0.65
CA LEU A 120 18.66 -6.72 1.53
C LEU A 120 18.09 -6.18 2.85
N LEU A 121 16.76 -6.22 3.02
CA LEU A 121 16.04 -5.90 4.26
C LEU A 121 15.17 -7.09 4.73
N PRO A 122 15.75 -8.30 4.88
CA PRO A 122 14.99 -9.54 5.06
C PRO A 122 14.21 -9.63 6.38
N ASP A 123 14.64 -8.87 7.38
CA ASP A 123 14.03 -8.83 8.72
C ASP A 123 12.80 -7.91 8.78
N SER A 124 12.65 -7.02 7.80
CA SER A 124 11.51 -6.11 7.74
C SER A 124 10.31 -6.78 7.07
N ARG A 125 9.66 -7.68 7.83
CA ARG A 125 8.48 -8.43 7.40
C ARG A 125 7.22 -7.83 7.99
N ALA A 126 6.19 -7.70 7.17
CA ALA A 126 4.85 -7.32 7.59
C ALA A 126 3.88 -8.47 7.29
N ALA A 127 2.92 -8.73 8.18
CA ALA A 127 1.86 -9.69 7.84
C ALA A 127 0.80 -9.06 6.92
N LYS A 128 0.55 -7.75 7.10
CA LYS A 128 -0.42 -6.97 6.31
C LYS A 128 0.12 -5.58 6.00
N GLU A 129 -0.35 -5.00 4.89
CA GLU A 129 0.01 -3.62 4.49
C GLU A 129 -0.45 -2.57 5.52
N THR A 130 -1.45 -2.87 6.36
CA THR A 130 -1.89 -2.00 7.46
C THR A 130 -0.80 -1.74 8.50
N GLU A 131 0.20 -2.63 8.61
CA GLU A 131 1.32 -2.51 9.56
C GLU A 131 2.41 -1.54 9.08
N TYR A 132 2.24 -0.91 7.91
CA TYR A 132 3.14 0.15 7.43
C TYR A 132 2.86 1.50 8.08
N VAL A 133 1.69 1.66 8.71
CA VAL A 133 1.35 2.89 9.45
C VAL A 133 2.26 2.97 10.68
N PRO A 134 3.16 3.96 10.78
CA PRO A 134 4.08 4.04 11.91
C PRO A 134 3.32 4.36 13.20
N HIS A 135 3.54 3.56 14.25
CA HIS A 135 3.22 3.92 15.62
C HIS A 135 4.43 4.56 16.30
N ALA A 136 4.21 5.33 17.37
CA ALA A 136 5.25 6.15 18.03
C ALA A 136 6.49 5.37 18.51
N ASN A 137 6.44 4.04 18.55
CA ASN A 137 7.53 3.15 18.98
C ASN A 137 8.05 2.21 17.88
N ASP A 138 7.61 2.35 16.62
CA ASP A 138 7.89 1.38 15.54
C ASP A 138 9.22 1.60 14.81
N TYR A 139 10.19 2.29 15.40
CA TYR A 139 11.48 2.50 14.76
C TYR A 139 12.28 1.20 14.76
N GLU A 140 12.17 0.44 13.68
CA GLU A 140 12.96 -0.77 13.44
C GLU A 140 14.44 -0.40 13.35
N ASN A 141 15.27 -1.03 14.18
CA ASN A 141 16.71 -1.05 13.94
C ASN A 141 16.92 -1.87 12.66
N VAL A 142 17.25 -1.18 11.57
CA VAL A 142 17.50 -1.82 10.28
C VAL A 142 18.82 -2.58 10.36
N THR A 143 18.76 -3.91 10.48
CA THR A 143 19.95 -4.75 10.34
C THR A 143 20.34 -4.80 8.87
N LEU A 144 21.48 -4.21 8.55
CA LEU A 144 22.01 -4.17 7.19
C LEU A 144 23.15 -5.15 7.03
N ILE A 145 23.28 -5.74 5.85
CA ILE A 145 24.48 -6.46 5.45
C ILE A 145 25.62 -5.43 5.38
N ASN A 146 26.46 -5.41 6.41
CA ASN A 146 27.49 -4.37 6.61
C ASN A 146 28.81 -4.67 5.88
N ARG A 147 28.77 -5.40 4.77
CA ARG A 147 29.97 -5.83 4.02
C ARG A 147 29.91 -5.32 2.59
N PHE A 148 31.07 -4.91 2.09
CA PHE A 148 31.27 -4.62 0.68
C PHE A 148 31.45 -5.94 -0.08
N LEU A 149 30.70 -6.13 -1.17
CA LEU A 149 30.73 -7.34 -1.99
C LEU A 149 30.80 -6.97 -3.47
N THR A 150 31.47 -7.78 -4.29
CA THR A 150 31.42 -7.62 -5.74
C THR A 150 30.03 -7.97 -6.29
N PRO A 151 29.65 -7.55 -7.50
CA PRO A 151 28.38 -7.94 -8.11
C PRO A 151 28.14 -9.46 -8.16
N ARG A 152 29.20 -10.23 -8.38
CA ARG A 152 29.14 -11.70 -8.42
C ARG A 152 28.89 -12.27 -7.03
N ASP A 153 29.63 -11.81 -6.03
CA ASP A 153 29.41 -12.24 -4.64
C ASP A 153 28.00 -11.87 -4.16
N PHE A 154 27.46 -10.71 -4.57
CA PHE A 154 26.07 -10.36 -4.32
C PHE A 154 25.10 -11.34 -4.96
N GLN A 155 25.31 -11.66 -6.24
CA GLN A 155 24.45 -12.60 -6.96
C GLN A 155 24.45 -13.98 -6.30
N ASP A 156 25.62 -14.48 -5.92
CA ASP A 156 25.78 -15.78 -5.27
C ASP A 156 25.10 -15.78 -3.89
N ALA A 157 25.32 -14.74 -3.07
CA ALA A 157 24.65 -14.58 -1.78
C ALA A 157 23.12 -14.50 -1.92
N LEU A 158 22.61 -13.81 -2.95
CA LEU A 158 21.17 -13.75 -3.25
C LEU A 158 20.63 -15.10 -3.71
N ALA A 159 21.38 -15.84 -4.52
CA ALA A 159 20.98 -17.17 -4.97
C ALA A 159 20.87 -18.16 -3.81
N GLU A 160 21.80 -18.08 -2.85
CA GLU A 160 21.83 -18.91 -1.65
C GLU A 160 20.71 -18.56 -0.66
N THR A 161 20.46 -17.27 -0.44
CA THR A 161 19.55 -16.81 0.63
C THR A 161 18.12 -16.51 0.18
N GLN A 162 17.93 -16.09 -1.08
CA GLN A 162 16.66 -15.62 -1.63
C GLN A 162 16.16 -16.45 -2.81
N GLY A 163 16.90 -17.48 -3.21
CA GLY A 163 16.48 -18.50 -4.18
C GLY A 163 17.32 -18.54 -5.47
N ALA A 164 17.49 -19.74 -6.01
CA ALA A 164 18.43 -20.01 -7.11
C ALA A 164 18.22 -19.17 -8.38
N HIS A 165 17.03 -18.61 -8.60
CA HIS A 165 16.75 -17.80 -9.79
C HIS A 165 17.53 -16.48 -9.85
N TRP A 166 18.08 -16.00 -8.72
CA TRP A 166 18.98 -14.84 -8.71
C TRP A 166 20.23 -15.04 -9.56
N SER A 167 20.70 -16.29 -9.72
CA SER A 167 21.83 -16.64 -10.59
C SER A 167 21.56 -16.44 -12.10
N PHE A 168 20.30 -16.26 -12.50
CA PHE A 168 19.92 -16.11 -13.91
C PHE A 168 19.78 -14.65 -14.37
N PHE A 169 19.92 -13.68 -13.47
CA PHE A 169 19.93 -12.27 -13.85
C PHE A 169 21.28 -11.90 -14.47
N PRO A 170 21.30 -11.16 -15.60
CA PRO A 170 22.53 -10.60 -16.14
C PRO A 170 23.23 -9.71 -15.11
N LEU A 171 24.54 -9.87 -14.96
CA LEU A 171 25.34 -9.08 -14.01
C LEU A 171 25.20 -7.58 -14.28
N SER A 172 25.15 -7.16 -15.54
CA SER A 172 24.95 -5.75 -15.91
C SER A 172 23.63 -5.17 -15.38
N MET A 173 22.54 -5.96 -15.37
CA MET A 173 21.25 -5.55 -14.82
C MET A 173 21.31 -5.45 -13.29
N LEU A 174 22.00 -6.39 -12.65
CA LEU A 174 22.22 -6.38 -11.21
C LEU A 174 23.06 -5.17 -10.78
N GLU A 175 24.18 -4.91 -11.46
CA GLU A 175 25.05 -3.76 -11.24
C GLU A 175 24.30 -2.44 -11.39
N ALA A 176 23.55 -2.27 -12.48
CA ALA A 176 22.74 -1.07 -12.70
C ALA A 176 21.71 -0.86 -11.58
N ALA A 177 21.19 -1.92 -10.98
CA ALA A 177 20.30 -1.83 -9.83
C ALA A 177 21.05 -1.51 -8.52
N LEU A 178 22.18 -2.18 -8.27
CA LEU A 178 23.03 -1.94 -7.09
C LEU A 178 23.55 -0.50 -7.05
N GLN A 179 24.01 0.07 -8.17
CA GLN A 179 24.51 1.46 -8.24
C GLN A 179 23.52 2.50 -7.69
N ARG A 180 22.21 2.22 -7.81
CA ARG A 180 21.14 3.13 -7.40
C ARG A 180 20.85 3.09 -5.90
N ILE A 181 21.06 1.95 -5.25
CA ILE A 181 20.65 1.72 -3.86
C ILE A 181 21.83 1.43 -2.91
N CYS A 182 23.01 1.17 -3.45
CA CYS A 182 24.23 0.84 -2.69
C CYS A 182 25.29 1.93 -2.81
N GLU A 183 26.03 2.15 -1.73
CA GLU A 183 27.36 2.77 -1.79
C GLU A 183 28.29 1.85 -2.57
N HIS A 184 29.29 2.44 -3.23
CA HIS A 184 30.30 1.66 -3.94
C HIS A 184 31.69 2.22 -3.69
N VAL A 185 32.68 1.32 -3.75
CA VAL A 185 34.10 1.63 -3.67
C VAL A 185 34.79 0.87 -4.79
N GLU A 186 35.76 1.50 -5.43
CA GLU A 186 36.59 0.88 -6.45
C GLU A 186 37.95 0.54 -5.84
N GLU A 187 38.37 -0.72 -5.96
CA GLU A 187 39.66 -1.20 -5.48
C GLU A 187 40.26 -2.16 -6.50
N ALA A 188 41.50 -1.88 -6.93
CA ALA A 188 42.22 -2.68 -7.93
C ALA A 188 41.47 -2.93 -9.26
N GLY A 189 40.55 -2.04 -9.65
CA GLY A 189 39.75 -2.15 -10.87
C GLY A 189 38.43 -2.92 -10.70
N ASP A 190 38.16 -3.47 -9.51
CA ASP A 190 36.88 -4.08 -9.15
C ASP A 190 36.00 -3.08 -8.38
N VAL A 191 34.69 -3.15 -8.61
CA VAL A 191 33.70 -2.32 -7.91
C VAL A 191 32.98 -3.16 -6.86
N TYR A 192 33.05 -2.70 -5.62
CA TYR A 192 32.37 -3.32 -4.49
C TYR A 192 31.17 -2.49 -4.08
N TYR A 193 30.08 -3.15 -3.70
CA TYR A 193 28.83 -2.50 -3.32
C TYR A 193 28.48 -2.79 -1.85
N LYS A 194 27.79 -1.86 -1.20
CA LYS A 194 27.24 -2.02 0.15
C LYS A 194 25.90 -1.30 0.24
N LEU A 195 24.88 -1.96 0.80
CA LEU A 195 23.57 -1.33 0.94
C LEU A 195 23.67 -0.05 1.79
N SER A 196 23.08 1.03 1.31
CA SER A 196 23.05 2.32 2.00
C SER A 196 21.60 2.77 2.18
N PRO A 197 21.09 2.88 3.42
CA PRO A 197 19.74 3.40 3.68
C PRO A 197 19.53 4.77 3.08
N VAL A 198 20.56 5.62 3.09
CA VAL A 198 20.52 6.96 2.51
C VAL A 198 20.27 6.88 1.00
N LYS A 199 20.98 6.02 0.28
CA LYS A 199 20.76 5.84 -1.17
C LYS A 199 19.43 5.18 -1.49
N VAL A 200 18.99 4.20 -0.70
CA VAL A 200 17.65 3.61 -0.83
C VAL A 200 16.58 4.70 -0.69
N THR A 201 16.64 5.50 0.37
CA THR A 201 15.69 6.60 0.61
C THR A 201 15.74 7.62 -0.52
N GLN A 202 16.93 8.04 -0.96
CA GLN A 202 17.06 8.99 -2.06
C GLN A 202 16.46 8.46 -3.38
N TRP A 203 16.74 7.19 -3.70
CA TRP A 203 16.16 6.54 -4.86
C TRP A 203 14.62 6.47 -4.78
N LEU A 204 14.06 6.16 -3.60
CA LEU A 204 12.61 6.16 -3.37
C LEU A 204 12.01 7.57 -3.49
N VAL A 205 12.67 8.58 -2.94
CA VAL A 205 12.28 9.99 -3.08
C VAL A 205 12.22 10.39 -4.56
N ASP A 206 13.20 9.97 -5.36
CA ASP A 206 13.18 10.22 -6.81
C ASP A 206 12.03 9.51 -7.52
N LYS A 207 11.62 8.31 -7.06
CA LYS A 207 10.40 7.65 -7.55
C LYS A 207 9.15 8.43 -7.20
N VAL A 208 9.04 8.91 -5.95
CA VAL A 208 7.92 9.73 -5.49
C VAL A 208 7.82 11.00 -6.33
N LYS A 209 8.93 11.73 -6.54
CA LYS A 209 8.97 12.92 -7.40
C LYS A 209 8.45 12.63 -8.82
N ARG A 210 8.87 11.52 -9.44
CA ARG A 210 8.40 11.12 -10.78
C ARG A 210 6.90 10.80 -10.81
N ILE A 211 6.39 10.12 -9.78
CA ILE A 211 4.96 9.83 -9.65
C ILE A 211 4.18 11.13 -9.49
N VAL A 212 4.62 12.05 -8.62
CA VAL A 212 3.95 13.34 -8.40
C VAL A 212 3.94 14.19 -9.68
N ALA A 213 5.06 14.23 -10.41
CA ALA A 213 5.15 14.94 -11.69
C ALA A 213 4.21 14.37 -12.77
N ASN A 214 3.89 13.06 -12.70
CA ASN A 214 3.02 12.36 -13.64
C ASN A 214 1.85 11.72 -12.89
N PHE A 215 1.21 12.49 -12.01
CA PHE A 215 0.27 11.92 -11.05
C PHE A 215 -0.91 11.21 -11.73
N PRO A 216 -1.16 9.91 -11.44
CA PRO A 216 -2.18 9.15 -12.14
C PRO A 216 -3.58 9.73 -11.94
N ALA A 217 -4.27 10.05 -13.04
CA ALA A 217 -5.63 10.59 -13.02
C ALA A 217 -6.67 9.62 -12.44
N SER A 218 -6.34 8.32 -12.38
CA SER A 218 -7.18 7.28 -11.79
C SER A 218 -7.21 7.30 -10.26
N LEU A 219 -6.30 8.03 -9.61
CA LEU A 219 -6.25 8.10 -8.15
C LEU A 219 -7.26 9.11 -7.59
N PRO A 220 -8.04 8.72 -6.56
CA PRO A 220 -9.12 9.54 -6.05
C PRO A 220 -8.58 10.61 -5.09
N ILE A 221 -8.08 11.73 -5.61
CA ILE A 221 -7.78 12.92 -4.81
C ILE A 221 -8.99 13.88 -4.85
N PRO A 222 -9.51 14.32 -3.69
CA PRO A 222 -10.58 15.31 -3.65
C PRO A 222 -10.12 16.62 -4.32
N LYS A 223 -10.83 17.04 -5.37
CA LYS A 223 -10.53 18.28 -6.11
C LYS A 223 -10.83 19.55 -5.31
N THR A 224 -11.49 19.42 -4.17
CA THR A 224 -11.85 20.52 -3.27
C THR A 224 -10.75 20.87 -2.27
N LEU A 225 -9.62 20.18 -2.30
CA LEU A 225 -8.50 20.48 -1.41
C LEU A 225 -7.89 21.84 -1.77
N PRO A 226 -7.48 22.64 -0.76
CA PRO A 226 -6.62 23.80 -0.97
C PRO A 226 -5.36 23.41 -1.75
N GLU A 227 -4.84 24.30 -2.60
CA GLU A 227 -3.72 24.01 -3.50
C GLU A 227 -2.45 23.57 -2.74
N ASP A 228 -2.17 24.20 -1.60
CA ASP A 228 -1.06 23.84 -0.71
C ASP A 228 -1.20 22.43 -0.14
N ILE A 229 -2.41 22.02 0.24
CA ILE A 229 -2.69 20.67 0.74
C ILE A 229 -2.74 19.64 -0.40
N LEU A 230 -3.19 20.04 -1.59
CA LEU A 230 -3.29 19.17 -2.75
C LEU A 230 -1.93 18.59 -3.14
N ASP A 231 -0.88 19.42 -3.15
CA ASP A 231 0.46 18.95 -3.48
C ASP A 231 1.03 18.02 -2.40
N LYS A 232 0.78 18.32 -1.11
CA LYS A 232 1.13 17.40 -0.02
C LYS A 232 0.36 16.08 -0.11
N ALA A 233 -0.90 16.12 -0.51
CA ALA A 233 -1.73 14.93 -0.74
C ALA A 233 -1.13 14.06 -1.85
N LYS A 234 -0.73 14.65 -3.00
CA LYS A 234 -0.08 13.89 -4.08
C LYS A 234 1.16 13.14 -3.59
N VAL A 235 2.01 13.79 -2.79
CA VAL A 235 3.20 13.15 -2.18
C VAL A 235 2.79 11.99 -1.26
N TYR A 236 1.81 12.22 -0.38
CA TYR A 236 1.26 11.19 0.51
C TYR A 236 0.74 9.97 -0.27
N PHE A 237 -0.08 10.18 -1.30
CA PHE A 237 -0.62 9.11 -2.14
C PHE A 237 0.48 8.41 -2.94
N ALA A 238 1.45 9.15 -3.49
CA ALA A 238 2.58 8.58 -4.23
C ALA A 238 3.42 7.65 -3.34
N CYS A 239 3.67 8.03 -2.09
CA CYS A 239 4.33 7.14 -1.12
C CYS A 239 3.49 5.90 -0.84
N ASN A 240 2.18 6.02 -0.64
CA ASN A 240 1.30 4.88 -0.39
C ASN A 240 1.26 3.86 -1.55
N LEU A 241 1.45 4.28 -2.80
CA LEU A 241 1.59 3.34 -3.93
C LEU A 241 2.81 2.42 -3.76
N LEU A 242 3.89 2.94 -3.16
CA LEU A 242 5.13 2.21 -2.94
C LEU A 242 5.04 1.17 -1.83
N VAL A 243 4.09 1.28 -0.89
CA VAL A 243 3.85 0.28 0.19
C VAL A 243 3.76 -1.13 -0.39
N SER A 244 3.16 -1.25 -1.57
CA SER A 244 3.01 -2.54 -2.22
C SER A 244 4.33 -3.11 -2.75
N LEU A 245 5.38 -2.31 -2.92
CA LEU A 245 6.63 -2.63 -3.64
C LEU A 245 7.91 -2.48 -2.80
N VAL A 246 7.85 -2.01 -1.55
CA VAL A 246 9.04 -1.83 -0.69
C VAL A 246 8.84 -2.45 0.69
N PRO A 247 9.90 -2.89 1.39
CA PRO A 247 9.80 -3.33 2.77
C PRO A 247 9.35 -2.21 3.72
N ARG A 248 8.79 -2.59 4.86
CA ARG A 248 8.30 -1.66 5.89
C ARG A 248 9.39 -0.68 6.35
N ALA A 249 10.60 -1.17 6.63
CA ALA A 249 11.73 -0.36 7.08
C ALA A 249 12.10 0.73 6.05
N ALA A 250 12.17 0.37 4.76
CA ALA A 250 12.46 1.33 3.70
C ALA A 250 11.34 2.38 3.58
N TYR A 251 10.09 1.97 3.73
CA TYR A 251 8.95 2.88 3.74
C TYR A 251 9.00 3.85 4.94
N HIS A 252 9.35 3.36 6.13
CA HIS A 252 9.50 4.20 7.33
C HIS A 252 10.61 5.24 7.18
N LEU A 253 11.74 4.87 6.57
CA LEU A 253 12.80 5.82 6.24
C LEU A 253 12.33 6.87 5.23
N LEU A 254 11.55 6.46 4.22
CA LEU A 254 10.99 7.38 3.22
C LEU A 254 10.06 8.42 3.83
N ILE A 255 9.14 8.03 4.70
CA ILE A 255 8.16 8.97 5.29
C ILE A 255 8.78 9.92 6.32
N GLN A 256 9.99 9.63 6.80
CA GLN A 256 10.75 10.48 7.71
C GLN A 256 11.69 11.44 6.96
N TYR A 257 11.82 11.30 5.65
CA TYR A 257 12.72 12.11 4.84
C TYR A 257 12.28 13.59 4.80
N ASP A 258 13.19 14.48 5.19
CA ASP A 258 13.03 15.93 5.30
C ASP A 258 14.05 16.69 4.42
N GLY A 259 14.42 16.09 3.28
CA GLY A 259 15.43 16.65 2.40
C GLY A 259 14.98 17.92 1.65
N PRO A 260 15.94 18.72 1.15
CA PRO A 260 15.68 20.05 0.58
C PRO A 260 14.83 20.00 -0.70
N ASP A 261 14.93 18.92 -1.48
CA ASP A 261 14.21 18.81 -2.75
C ASP A 261 12.74 18.38 -2.58
N LEU A 262 12.44 17.64 -1.51
CA LEU A 262 11.11 17.12 -1.23
C LEU A 262 11.03 16.73 0.25
N ASP A 263 10.33 17.53 1.03
CA ASP A 263 10.03 17.20 2.42
C ASP A 263 8.80 16.28 2.48
N VAL A 264 9.07 14.97 2.57
CA VAL A 264 8.04 13.92 2.66
C VAL A 264 7.43 13.92 4.06
N SER A 265 8.25 14.09 5.09
CA SER A 265 7.81 14.18 6.49
C SER A 265 6.75 15.27 6.67
N GLU A 266 7.00 16.47 6.15
CA GLU A 266 6.05 17.58 6.21
C GLU A 266 4.80 17.31 5.39
N ALA A 267 4.92 16.68 4.21
CA ALA A 267 3.76 16.34 3.40
C ALA A 267 2.81 15.38 4.14
N PHE A 268 3.37 14.38 4.83
CA PHE A 268 2.61 13.47 5.66
C PHE A 268 1.95 14.19 6.84
N ARG A 269 2.68 15.07 7.52
CA ARG A 269 2.17 15.83 8.66
C ARG A 269 1.02 16.76 8.26
N ALA A 270 1.24 17.61 7.26
CA ALA A 270 0.27 18.59 6.79
C ALA A 270 -1.02 17.92 6.27
N TYR A 271 -0.90 16.86 5.47
CA TYR A 271 -2.07 16.17 4.94
C TYR A 271 -2.88 15.45 6.02
N LYS A 272 -2.22 14.76 6.97
CA LYS A 272 -2.91 14.11 8.10
C LYS A 272 -3.63 15.12 8.98
N GLN A 273 -2.99 16.22 9.34
CA GLN A 273 -3.60 17.30 10.13
C GLN A 273 -4.83 17.88 9.43
N HIS A 274 -4.75 18.14 8.12
CA HIS A 274 -5.90 18.61 7.37
C HIS A 274 -7.07 17.61 7.40
N MET A 275 -6.79 16.32 7.19
CA MET A 275 -7.81 15.27 7.26
C MET A 275 -8.45 15.16 8.65
N GLU A 276 -7.68 15.30 9.72
CA GLU A 276 -8.19 15.32 11.10
C GLU A 276 -9.14 16.51 11.34
N VAL A 277 -8.77 17.70 10.86
CA VAL A 277 -9.61 18.90 10.95
C VAL A 277 -10.91 18.73 10.16
N VAL A 278 -10.84 18.23 8.92
CA VAL A 278 -12.04 17.98 8.10
C VAL A 278 -12.97 16.97 8.76
N VAL A 279 -12.43 15.88 9.32
CA VAL A 279 -13.23 14.88 10.05
C VAL A 279 -13.86 15.48 11.31
N ALA A 280 -13.14 16.34 12.03
CA ALA A 280 -13.67 17.02 13.21
C ALA A 280 -14.82 17.98 12.83
N GLN A 281 -14.66 18.77 11.77
CA GLN A 281 -15.70 19.67 11.25
C GLN A 281 -16.94 18.90 10.79
N GLN A 282 -16.78 17.77 10.10
CA GLN A 282 -17.90 16.93 9.69
C GLN A 282 -18.67 16.37 10.88
N LYS A 283 -17.95 15.94 11.94
CA LYS A 283 -18.58 15.47 13.18
C LYS A 283 -19.35 16.60 13.87
N GLU A 284 -18.77 17.79 13.97
CA GLU A 284 -19.43 18.96 14.55
C GLU A 284 -20.69 19.34 13.76
N GLN A 285 -20.59 19.38 12.42
CA GLN A 285 -21.73 19.66 11.55
C GLN A 285 -22.83 18.61 11.71
N GLN A 286 -22.48 17.32 11.82
CA GLN A 286 -23.46 16.26 12.07
C GLN A 286 -24.14 16.42 13.43
N ILE A 287 -23.40 16.82 14.47
CA ILE A 287 -23.96 17.11 15.79
C ILE A 287 -24.94 18.29 15.71
N LEU A 288 -24.59 19.37 15.00
CA LEU A 288 -25.44 20.53 14.80
C LEU A 288 -26.72 20.18 14.01
N ILE A 289 -26.60 19.39 12.94
CA ILE A 289 -27.76 18.90 12.17
C ILE A 289 -28.66 18.04 13.06
N ASN A 290 -28.10 17.10 13.82
CA ASN A 290 -28.87 16.25 14.72
C ASN A 290 -29.56 17.07 15.82
N ALA A 291 -28.88 18.10 16.36
CA ALA A 291 -29.47 19.02 17.33
C ALA A 291 -30.64 19.80 16.71
N ALA A 292 -30.46 20.35 15.50
CA ALA A 292 -31.48 21.10 14.76
C ALA A 292 -32.72 20.24 14.40
N MET A 293 -32.52 18.99 13.96
CA MET A 293 -33.63 18.07 13.68
C MET A 293 -34.41 17.69 14.94
N ASN A 294 -33.70 17.52 16.07
CA ASN A 294 -34.34 17.18 17.35
C ASN A 294 -35.11 18.36 17.96
N VAL A 295 -34.73 19.62 17.72
CA VAL A 295 -35.55 20.78 18.12
C VAL A 295 -36.72 21.04 17.15
N GLY A 296 -36.60 20.69 15.87
CA GLY A 296 -37.66 20.87 14.86
C GLY A 296 -38.85 19.90 14.97
N LEU A 297 -38.67 18.74 15.62
CA LEU A 297 -39.71 17.72 15.79
C LEU A 297 -40.54 17.85 17.09
N SER A 298 -40.28 18.86 17.92
CA SER A 298 -40.99 19.04 19.19
C SER A 298 -42.23 19.96 19.12
N ASN A 299 -42.63 20.41 17.93
CA ASN A 299 -43.81 21.27 17.76
C ASN A 299 -44.90 20.67 16.86
N ARG A 300 -45.66 19.71 17.42
CA ARG A 300 -47.12 19.58 17.18
C ARG A 300 -47.85 19.10 18.45
N SER A 301 -48.33 20.11 19.19
CA SER A 301 -49.63 20.22 19.88
C SER A 301 -50.23 19.06 20.69
N THR A 302 -50.36 19.35 22.00
CA THR A 302 -51.52 19.14 22.89
C THR A 302 -52.02 17.71 23.18
N GLU A 303 -51.69 17.22 24.38
CA GLU A 303 -52.71 17.01 25.43
C GLU A 303 -52.09 16.92 26.84
N GLY A 304 -52.58 17.77 27.73
CA GLY A 304 -52.62 17.59 29.19
C GLY A 304 -51.31 17.40 29.95
N LYS A 305 -50.75 18.48 30.51
CA LYS A 305 -50.23 18.47 31.89
C LYS A 305 -50.16 19.88 32.49
N LYS A 306 -50.67 19.95 33.72
CA LYS A 306 -51.03 21.14 34.52
C LYS A 306 -49.90 22.16 34.67
N PRO A 307 -50.20 23.46 34.83
CA PRO A 307 -49.18 24.47 35.12
C PRO A 307 -48.57 24.21 36.51
N LEU A 308 -47.30 23.83 36.54
CA LEU A 308 -46.48 23.84 37.75
C LEU A 308 -46.13 25.30 38.08
N LYS A 309 -46.53 25.73 39.28
CA LYS A 309 -46.26 27.03 39.88
C LYS A 309 -44.78 27.43 39.70
N VAL A 310 -44.54 28.52 38.97
CA VAL A 310 -43.25 29.21 38.94
C VAL A 310 -43.02 29.84 40.32
N ARG A 311 -42.10 29.27 41.10
CA ARG A 311 -41.62 29.87 42.34
C ARG A 311 -40.56 30.90 41.93
N LYS A 312 -40.84 32.19 42.17
CA LYS A 312 -39.91 33.32 42.01
C LYS A 312 -38.54 32.95 42.60
N VAL A 313 -37.51 32.89 41.77
CA VAL A 313 -36.11 32.83 42.23
C VAL A 313 -35.74 34.22 42.71
N THR A 314 -35.73 34.39 44.03
CA THR A 314 -35.21 35.58 44.69
C THR A 314 -33.71 35.67 44.40
N ALA A 315 -33.27 36.82 43.88
CA ALA A 315 -31.86 37.11 43.63
C ALA A 315 -31.03 36.87 44.91
N VAL A 316 -30.13 35.89 44.88
CA VAL A 316 -29.21 35.62 45.99
C VAL A 316 -28.02 36.55 45.87
N LYS A 317 -27.89 37.43 46.87
CA LYS A 317 -26.76 38.33 47.11
C LYS A 317 -25.45 37.54 47.21
N LYS A 318 -24.39 38.11 46.63
CA LYS A 318 -22.98 37.73 46.84
C LYS A 318 -22.71 37.47 48.33
N VAL A 319 -22.29 36.25 48.66
CA VAL A 319 -21.81 35.89 50.01
C VAL A 319 -20.29 36.02 50.03
N VAL A 320 -19.82 36.88 50.94
CA VAL A 320 -18.42 37.08 51.30
C VAL A 320 -17.85 35.79 51.88
N VAL A 321 -16.76 35.30 51.28
CA VAL A 321 -15.98 34.16 51.75
C VAL A 321 -15.32 34.53 53.09
N LYS A 322 -15.81 33.96 54.19
CA LYS A 322 -15.07 33.89 55.46
C LYS A 322 -14.31 32.56 55.52
N LYS A 323 -13.03 32.68 55.87
CA LYS A 323 -12.05 31.61 56.07
C LYS A 323 -12.46 30.66 57.20
N GLY A 324 -12.16 29.36 56.98
CA GLY A 324 -11.60 28.49 58.01
C GLY A 324 -12.57 27.58 58.76
N ALA A 325 -12.40 26.26 58.58
CA ALA A 325 -12.39 25.22 59.62
C ALA A 325 -12.70 23.82 59.03
N ILE A 326 -11.98 23.39 57.99
CA ILE A 326 -11.88 21.97 57.60
C ILE A 326 -10.41 21.67 57.22
N ASP A 327 -9.49 22.23 58.01
CA ASP A 327 -8.10 21.77 58.07
C ASP A 327 -8.01 20.84 59.30
N GLY A 328 -7.94 19.54 59.04
CA GLY A 328 -8.00 18.51 60.09
C GLY A 328 -8.31 17.10 59.60
N PHE A 329 -8.57 16.91 58.30
CA PHE A 329 -8.87 15.59 57.72
C PHE A 329 -7.65 14.74 57.32
N PHE A 330 -6.44 15.15 57.67
CA PHE A 330 -5.24 14.31 57.53
C PHE A 330 -4.72 13.85 58.90
N LYS A 331 -5.25 12.71 59.37
CA LYS A 331 -4.53 11.84 60.32
C LYS A 331 -4.33 10.47 59.67
N LYS A 332 -3.09 10.17 59.29
CA LYS A 332 -2.58 8.78 59.24
C LYS A 332 -1.93 8.50 60.59
N LYS A 333 -2.40 7.45 61.29
CA LYS A 333 -1.71 6.82 62.42
C LYS A 333 -0.93 5.59 61.90
N LYS A 334 0.24 5.39 62.51
CA LYS A 334 1.23 4.29 62.39
C LYS A 334 0.88 3.10 61.52
#